data_AF-A0A7X0EWT0-F1
#
_entry.id   AF-A0A7X0EWT0-F1
#
_cell.length_a   1.000
_cell.length_b   1.000
_cell.length_c   1.000
_cell.angle_alpha   90.00
_cell.angle_beta   90.00
_cell.angle_gamma   90.00
#
_symmetry.space_group_name_H-M   'P 1'
#
loop_
_entity.id
_entity.type
_entity.pdbx_description
1 polymer ?
#
loop_
_entity_poly.entity_id
_entity_poly.type
_entity_poly.pdbx_seq_one_letter_code
_entity_poly.pdbx_strand_id
1 'polypeptide(L)'
;MTEETAVVTPCKHCGAPIEQRRGRGRPKAYCPEGDCQAAAKRERELRRATPGLEGALARAEQLYERMESGLAAAIEPLARALAEELSPAGVEAKLSAVQAEAHTRVAIARTEREQAFEQVRLAREAAEHARREAAEMRARVEEAQTERDDALSDAERAREQALAALREAASTERQALQNAEEAARRAELAERRADDAARRAEQAEAARDQVARELVARVEEAEARTREAEERAVQAVEEAEQALGERDRAREEVVGAVRARQEAERDVAAAQARAEAAAQERDRAVARAESAARTAAEAERDRAVALNEAVQARENAAAQVRQAREAAEAEVAQVREGAEAEVAQARQEQERAAHETAALAERVEVLERQATEAGSREAAQAAEAVAVERAHADALAGQCDELRVELRLERARLDDMRAQLDAARAEAAELRERAVAAELRSR
;
A
#
# COMPACT_ATOMS: atom_id res chain seq x y z
N MET A 1 -17.20 29.88 -92.62
CA MET A 1 -17.61 30.16 -94.02
C MET A 1 -18.36 28.94 -94.52
N THR A 2 -19.58 28.73 -94.04
CA THR A 2 -20.46 27.64 -94.50
C THR A 2 -21.33 28.21 -95.61
N GLU A 3 -21.10 27.78 -96.84
CA GLU A 3 -21.95 28.10 -97.98
C GLU A 3 -23.39 27.67 -97.66
N GLU A 4 -24.27 28.67 -97.55
CA GLU A 4 -25.70 28.48 -97.34
C GLU A 4 -26.31 27.83 -98.59
N THR A 5 -26.39 26.50 -98.57
CA THR A 5 -27.17 25.73 -99.54
C THR A 5 -28.66 25.96 -99.28
N ALA A 6 -29.21 26.99 -99.91
CA ALA A 6 -30.65 27.24 -99.96
C ALA A 6 -31.35 26.02 -100.59
N VAL A 7 -32.24 25.38 -99.83
CA VAL A 7 -33.02 24.25 -100.34
C VAL A 7 -34.16 24.83 -101.18
N VAL A 8 -34.07 24.66 -102.50
CA VAL A 8 -35.08 25.11 -103.44
C VAL A 8 -36.09 23.99 -103.65
N THR A 9 -37.37 24.24 -103.36
CA THR A 9 -38.45 23.26 -103.59
C THR A 9 -39.40 23.77 -104.67
N PRO A 10 -39.82 22.94 -105.64
CA PRO A 10 -40.76 23.39 -106.65
C PRO A 10 -42.16 23.67 -106.06
N CYS A 11 -42.83 24.69 -106.58
CA CYS A 11 -44.22 25.01 -106.25
C CYS A 11 -45.15 23.87 -106.63
N LYS A 12 -45.99 23.41 -105.71
CA LYS A 12 -46.93 22.30 -105.95
C LYS A 12 -47.99 22.57 -107.02
N HIS A 13 -48.15 23.81 -107.48
CA HIS A 13 -49.14 24.18 -108.50
C HIS A 13 -48.49 24.52 -109.86
N CYS A 14 -47.51 25.42 -109.89
CA CYS A 14 -46.89 25.90 -111.15
C CYS A 14 -45.46 25.41 -111.38
N GLY A 15 -44.86 24.67 -110.44
CA GLY A 15 -43.48 24.17 -110.54
C GLY A 15 -42.38 25.20 -110.30
N ALA A 16 -42.70 26.49 -110.13
CA ALA A 16 -41.71 27.55 -109.90
C ALA A 16 -40.83 27.26 -108.66
N PRO A 17 -39.52 27.54 -108.71
CA PRO A 17 -38.61 27.32 -107.59
C PRO A 17 -38.99 28.21 -106.40
N ILE A 18 -39.14 27.61 -105.22
CA ILE A 18 -39.41 28.31 -103.96
C ILE A 18 -38.18 28.16 -103.07
N GLU A 19 -37.61 29.28 -102.67
CA GLU A 19 -36.56 29.31 -101.66
C GLU A 19 -37.15 28.99 -100.27
N GLN A 20 -36.73 27.88 -99.68
CA GLN A 20 -37.11 27.54 -98.30
C GLN A 20 -36.20 28.26 -97.31
N ARG A 21 -36.79 28.97 -96.34
CA ARG A 21 -36.04 29.47 -95.18
C ARG A 21 -35.76 28.30 -94.23
N ARG A 22 -34.50 28.06 -93.88
CA ARG A 22 -34.14 27.10 -92.83
C ARG A 22 -34.55 27.69 -91.47
N GLY A 23 -35.58 27.13 -90.82
CA GLY A 23 -36.07 27.59 -89.51
C GLY A 23 -37.28 26.78 -89.01
N ARG A 24 -37.73 27.01 -87.77
CA ARG A 24 -38.97 26.41 -87.24
C ARG A 24 -40.18 26.99 -87.99
N GLY A 25 -40.80 26.19 -88.84
CA GLY A 25 -42.01 26.57 -89.56
C GLY A 25 -42.38 25.52 -90.61
N ARG A 26 -43.65 25.52 -91.04
CA ARG A 26 -44.12 24.64 -92.10
C ARG A 26 -43.46 25.06 -93.43
N PRO A 27 -42.79 24.16 -94.17
CA PRO A 27 -42.20 24.48 -95.47
C PRO A 27 -43.24 25.11 -96.42
N LYS A 28 -42.81 26.12 -97.18
CA LYS A 28 -43.68 26.80 -98.15
C LYS A 28 -43.94 25.87 -99.32
N ALA A 29 -45.19 25.45 -99.52
CA ALA A 29 -45.56 24.54 -100.61
C ALA A 29 -45.97 25.26 -101.91
N TYR A 30 -46.19 26.58 -101.85
CA TYR A 30 -46.66 27.41 -102.96
C TYR A 30 -45.81 28.68 -103.07
N CYS A 31 -45.65 29.21 -104.28
CA CYS A 31 -44.88 30.43 -104.51
C CYS A 31 -45.56 31.63 -103.85
N PRO A 32 -44.79 32.53 -103.20
CA PRO A 32 -45.35 33.70 -102.53
C PRO A 32 -45.80 34.80 -103.50
N GLU A 33 -45.20 34.85 -104.69
CA GLU A 33 -45.42 35.91 -105.70
C GLU A 33 -46.65 35.68 -106.58
N GLY A 34 -47.26 34.48 -106.54
CA GLY A 34 -48.44 34.15 -107.33
C GLY A 34 -49.60 33.64 -106.48
N ASP A 35 -50.82 33.82 -106.97
CA ASP A 35 -52.06 33.26 -106.38
C ASP A 35 -52.14 31.73 -106.45
N CYS A 36 -51.03 31.02 -106.64
CA CYS A 36 -50.95 29.57 -106.78
C CYS A 36 -51.57 28.82 -105.60
N GLN A 37 -51.45 29.34 -104.37
CA GLN A 37 -52.12 28.75 -103.21
C GLN A 37 -53.64 28.87 -103.31
N ALA A 38 -54.14 30.04 -103.73
CA ALA A 38 -55.57 30.30 -103.90
C ALA A 38 -56.14 29.53 -105.11
N ALA A 39 -55.41 29.46 -106.22
CA ALA A 39 -55.74 28.68 -107.40
C ALA A 39 -55.81 27.18 -107.08
N ALA A 40 -54.80 26.62 -106.42
CA ALA A 40 -54.82 25.23 -105.98
C ALA A 40 -55.92 24.96 -104.94
N LYS A 41 -56.28 25.94 -104.11
CA LYS A 41 -57.42 25.83 -103.17
C LYS A 41 -58.75 25.76 -103.93
N ARG A 42 -58.99 26.68 -104.88
CA ARG A 42 -60.18 26.69 -105.74
C ARG A 42 -60.29 25.40 -106.55
N GLU A 43 -59.20 24.92 -107.12
CA GLU A 43 -59.17 23.66 -107.87
C GLU A 43 -59.50 22.45 -106.98
N ARG A 44 -58.97 22.38 -105.76
CA ARG A 44 -59.33 21.33 -104.79
C ARG A 44 -60.76 21.43 -104.30
N GLU A 45 -61.31 22.64 -104.15
CA GLU A 45 -62.71 22.85 -103.77
C GLU A 45 -63.63 22.43 -104.91
N LEU A 46 -63.28 22.78 -106.15
CA LEU A 46 -63.97 22.34 -107.35
C LEU A 46 -63.98 20.81 -107.45
N ARG A 47 -62.80 20.16 -107.37
CA ARG A 47 -62.70 18.69 -107.40
C ARG A 47 -63.46 18.02 -106.24
N ARG A 48 -63.57 18.66 -105.08
CA ARG A 48 -64.36 18.14 -103.95
C ARG A 48 -65.87 18.31 -104.13
N ALA A 49 -66.28 19.37 -104.81
CA ALA A 49 -67.67 19.70 -105.11
C ALA A 49 -68.19 19.01 -106.37
N THR A 50 -67.32 18.46 -107.23
CA THR A 50 -67.69 17.65 -108.39
C THR A 50 -68.59 16.48 -107.95
N PRO A 51 -69.86 16.44 -108.40
CA PRO A 51 -70.74 15.32 -108.09
C PRO A 51 -70.23 14.02 -108.74
N GLY A 52 -70.39 12.89 -108.05
CA GLY A 52 -70.06 11.56 -108.59
C GLY A 52 -68.73 10.98 -108.11
N LEU A 53 -68.21 10.01 -108.87
CA LEU A 53 -67.06 9.18 -108.51
C LEU A 53 -65.76 10.00 -108.35
N GLU A 54 -65.58 11.01 -109.19
CA GLU A 54 -64.38 11.86 -109.19
C GLU A 54 -64.24 12.67 -107.89
N GLY A 55 -65.33 13.24 -107.38
CA GLY A 55 -65.30 13.96 -106.09
C GLY A 55 -65.18 13.05 -104.88
N ALA A 56 -65.67 11.81 -104.96
CA ALA A 56 -65.44 10.79 -103.94
C ALA A 56 -63.97 10.34 -103.92
N LEU A 57 -63.36 10.13 -105.09
CA LEU A 57 -61.95 9.79 -105.24
C LEU A 57 -61.04 10.90 -104.65
N ALA A 58 -61.32 12.17 -104.98
CA ALA A 58 -60.55 13.31 -104.47
C ALA A 58 -60.61 13.45 -102.93
N ARG A 59 -61.73 13.07 -102.29
CA ARG A 59 -61.83 13.04 -100.81
C ARG A 59 -61.08 11.85 -100.21
N ALA A 60 -61.11 10.69 -100.86
CA ALA A 60 -60.35 9.52 -100.45
C ALA A 60 -58.83 9.79 -100.53
N GLU A 61 -58.35 10.39 -101.63
CA GLU A 61 -56.95 10.81 -101.80
C GLU A 61 -56.49 11.76 -100.68
N GLN A 62 -57.29 12.77 -100.31
CA GLN A 62 -56.96 13.68 -99.19
C GLN A 62 -56.93 12.97 -97.83
N LEU A 63 -57.77 11.95 -97.63
CA LEU A 63 -57.74 11.14 -96.42
C LEU A 63 -56.45 10.30 -96.39
N TYR A 64 -56.07 9.69 -97.50
CA TYR A 64 -54.82 8.95 -97.65
C TYR A 64 -53.60 9.84 -97.41
N GLU A 65 -53.51 11.01 -98.04
CA GLU A 65 -52.39 11.95 -97.82
C GLU A 65 -52.26 12.37 -96.34
N ARG A 66 -53.40 12.53 -95.64
CA ARG A 66 -53.41 12.88 -94.22
C ARG A 66 -52.97 11.70 -93.35
N MET A 67 -53.45 10.49 -93.65
CA MET A 67 -53.04 9.28 -92.96
C MET A 67 -51.55 9.01 -93.19
N GLU A 68 -51.06 9.15 -94.42
CA GLU A 68 -49.65 9.00 -94.78
C GLU A 68 -48.78 10.03 -94.04
N SER A 69 -49.19 11.31 -94.04
CA SER A 69 -48.46 12.36 -93.32
C SER A 69 -48.46 12.14 -91.81
N GLY A 70 -49.58 11.69 -91.23
CA GLY A 70 -49.71 11.39 -89.81
C GLY A 70 -48.90 10.16 -89.39
N LEU A 71 -48.93 9.10 -90.22
CA LEU A 71 -48.16 7.88 -89.99
C LEU A 71 -46.66 8.17 -90.13
N ALA A 72 -46.24 8.91 -91.16
CA ALA A 72 -44.85 9.34 -91.32
C ALA A 72 -44.38 10.19 -90.13
N ALA A 73 -45.20 11.11 -89.62
CA ALA A 73 -44.86 11.92 -88.45
C ALA A 73 -44.77 11.10 -87.15
N ALA A 74 -45.48 9.98 -87.04
CA ALA A 74 -45.40 9.07 -85.89
C ALA A 74 -44.23 8.07 -86.02
N ILE A 75 -43.95 7.59 -87.24
CA ILE A 75 -42.88 6.64 -87.52
C ILE A 75 -41.51 7.32 -87.51
N GLU A 76 -41.38 8.54 -88.04
CA GLU A 76 -40.09 9.23 -88.17
C GLU A 76 -39.34 9.39 -86.82
N PRO A 77 -39.97 9.81 -85.71
CA PRO A 77 -39.31 9.85 -84.40
C PRO A 77 -38.90 8.47 -83.89
N LEU A 78 -39.72 7.44 -84.13
CA LEU A 78 -39.42 6.06 -83.74
C LEU A 78 -38.27 5.48 -84.58
N ALA A 79 -38.26 5.74 -85.88
CA ALA A 79 -37.20 5.35 -86.78
C ALA A 79 -35.89 6.05 -86.43
N ARG A 80 -35.95 7.33 -86.02
CA ARG A 80 -34.78 8.07 -85.54
C ARG A 80 -34.27 7.53 -84.22
N ALA A 81 -35.15 7.27 -83.25
CA ALA A 81 -34.75 6.65 -81.98
C ALA A 81 -34.16 5.26 -82.20
N LEU A 82 -34.76 4.44 -83.07
CA LEU A 82 -34.22 3.13 -83.43
C LEU A 82 -32.89 3.25 -84.18
N ALA A 83 -32.73 4.23 -85.07
CA ALA A 83 -31.47 4.47 -85.77
C ALA A 83 -30.38 4.96 -84.81
N GLU A 84 -30.70 5.83 -83.87
CA GLU A 84 -29.78 6.26 -82.81
C GLU A 84 -29.36 5.04 -81.98
N GLU A 85 -30.32 4.23 -81.52
CA GLU A 85 -30.08 3.11 -80.61
C GLU A 85 -29.49 1.84 -81.24
N LEU A 86 -29.72 1.63 -82.54
CA LEU A 86 -29.19 0.49 -83.32
C LEU A 86 -28.03 0.90 -84.24
N SER A 87 -27.69 2.19 -84.31
CA SER A 87 -26.47 2.61 -85.00
C SER A 87 -25.24 2.03 -84.28
N PRO A 88 -24.15 1.74 -85.01
CA PRO A 88 -22.89 1.35 -84.39
C PRO A 88 -22.46 2.33 -83.29
N ALA A 89 -22.63 3.64 -83.51
CA ALA A 89 -22.28 4.68 -82.55
C ALA A 89 -23.14 4.65 -81.27
N GLY A 90 -24.46 4.43 -81.39
CA GLY A 90 -25.33 4.33 -80.21
C GLY A 90 -25.12 3.04 -79.42
N VAL A 91 -24.87 1.93 -80.10
CA VAL A 91 -24.50 0.66 -79.45
C VAL A 91 -23.15 0.79 -78.74
N GLU A 92 -22.15 1.41 -79.36
CA GLU A 92 -20.87 1.71 -78.72
C GLU A 92 -21.03 2.63 -77.51
N ALA A 93 -21.84 3.69 -77.62
CA ALA A 93 -22.14 4.58 -76.50
C ALA A 93 -22.81 3.84 -75.32
N LYS A 94 -23.75 2.93 -75.60
CA LYS A 94 -24.37 2.07 -74.58
C LYS A 94 -23.38 1.09 -73.96
N LEU A 95 -22.54 0.46 -74.77
CA LEU A 95 -21.49 -0.44 -74.27
C LEU A 95 -20.50 0.33 -73.40
N SER A 96 -20.07 1.53 -73.80
CA SER A 96 -19.21 2.39 -72.99
C SER A 96 -19.88 2.82 -71.69
N ALA A 97 -21.18 3.15 -71.71
CA ALA A 97 -21.93 3.47 -70.49
C ALA A 97 -21.99 2.28 -69.53
N VAL A 98 -22.33 1.09 -70.03
CA VAL A 98 -22.37 -0.15 -69.22
C VAL A 98 -20.98 -0.53 -68.71
N GLN A 99 -19.94 -0.37 -69.52
CA GLN A 99 -18.56 -0.59 -69.11
C GLN A 99 -18.14 0.40 -68.02
N ALA A 100 -18.48 1.69 -68.15
CA ALA A 100 -18.22 2.69 -67.12
C ALA A 100 -18.93 2.35 -65.81
N GLU A 101 -20.22 1.99 -65.86
CA GLU A 101 -20.95 1.53 -64.67
C GLU A 101 -20.32 0.28 -64.04
N ALA A 102 -19.89 -0.69 -64.84
CA ALA A 102 -19.22 -1.88 -64.35
C ALA A 102 -17.88 -1.53 -63.67
N HIS A 103 -17.08 -0.63 -64.26
CA HIS A 103 -15.85 -0.13 -63.65
C HIS A 103 -16.11 0.60 -62.33
N THR A 104 -17.16 1.42 -62.26
CA THR A 104 -17.56 2.08 -61.02
C THR A 104 -17.98 1.06 -59.95
N ARG A 105 -18.79 0.06 -60.30
CA ARG A 105 -19.19 -1.01 -59.35
C ARG A 105 -17.99 -1.81 -58.85
N VAL A 106 -17.04 -2.13 -59.72
CA VAL A 106 -15.81 -2.83 -59.32
C VAL A 106 -14.93 -1.95 -58.43
N ALA A 107 -14.85 -0.64 -58.70
CA ALA A 107 -14.13 0.29 -57.85
C ALA A 107 -14.76 0.37 -56.45
N ILE A 108 -16.08 0.51 -56.36
CA ILE A 108 -16.83 0.50 -55.10
C ILE A 108 -16.57 -0.81 -54.33
N ALA A 109 -16.75 -1.96 -54.98
CA ALA A 109 -16.54 -3.26 -54.35
C ALA A 109 -15.10 -3.45 -53.84
N ARG A 110 -14.10 -2.89 -54.53
CA ARG A 110 -12.70 -2.90 -54.07
C ARG A 110 -12.52 -2.03 -52.83
N THR A 111 -13.07 -0.82 -52.82
CA THR A 111 -13.01 0.07 -51.66
C THR A 111 -13.74 -0.51 -50.45
N GLU A 112 -14.91 -1.11 -50.63
CA GLU A 112 -15.66 -1.78 -49.56
C GLU A 112 -14.88 -2.99 -49.01
N ARG A 113 -14.23 -3.76 -49.89
CA ARG A 113 -13.37 -4.87 -49.48
C ARG A 113 -12.18 -4.39 -48.65
N GLU A 114 -11.53 -3.31 -49.08
CA GLU A 114 -10.41 -2.69 -48.35
C GLU A 114 -10.85 -2.16 -46.98
N GLN A 115 -12.00 -1.47 -46.92
CA GLN A 115 -12.61 -1.03 -45.67
C GLN A 115 -12.95 -2.22 -44.76
N ALA A 116 -13.51 -3.31 -45.29
CA ALA A 116 -13.81 -4.50 -44.52
C ALA A 116 -12.54 -5.16 -43.93
N PHE A 117 -11.44 -5.22 -44.69
CA PHE A 117 -10.17 -5.71 -44.18
C PHE A 117 -9.61 -4.81 -43.07
N GLU A 118 -9.71 -3.49 -43.24
CA GLU A 118 -9.26 -2.54 -42.22
C GLU A 118 -10.09 -2.66 -40.93
N GLN A 119 -11.41 -2.81 -41.04
CA GLN A 119 -12.27 -3.07 -39.88
C GLN A 119 -11.91 -4.38 -39.16
N VAL A 120 -11.60 -5.44 -39.91
CA VAL A 120 -11.12 -6.71 -39.32
C VAL A 120 -9.77 -6.54 -38.63
N ARG A 121 -8.86 -5.74 -39.21
CA ARG A 121 -7.55 -5.43 -38.62
C ARG A 121 -7.71 -4.70 -37.29
N LEU A 122 -8.48 -3.61 -37.28
CA LEU A 122 -8.76 -2.83 -36.07
C LEU A 122 -9.48 -3.68 -35.00
N ALA A 123 -10.43 -4.53 -35.40
CA ALA A 123 -11.12 -5.43 -34.48
C ALA A 123 -10.17 -6.46 -33.86
N ARG A 124 -9.18 -6.97 -34.62
CA ARG A 124 -8.15 -7.87 -34.09
C ARG A 124 -7.21 -7.18 -33.13
N GLU A 125 -6.73 -5.98 -33.49
CA GLU A 125 -5.86 -5.17 -32.62
C GLU A 125 -6.58 -4.83 -31.30
N ALA A 126 -7.85 -4.42 -31.37
CA ALA A 126 -8.68 -4.19 -30.17
C ALA A 126 -8.89 -5.45 -29.34
N ALA A 127 -9.14 -6.60 -29.97
CA ALA A 127 -9.30 -7.88 -29.27
C ALA A 127 -8.00 -8.35 -28.61
N GLU A 128 -6.85 -8.14 -29.24
CA GLU A 128 -5.55 -8.42 -28.65
C GLU A 128 -5.25 -7.51 -27.47
N HIS A 129 -5.55 -6.21 -27.60
CA HIS A 129 -5.40 -5.25 -26.51
C HIS A 129 -6.26 -5.64 -25.30
N ALA A 130 -7.56 -5.90 -25.52
CA ALA A 130 -8.46 -6.37 -24.47
C ALA A 130 -8.00 -7.68 -23.81
N ARG A 131 -7.37 -8.59 -24.57
CA ARG A 131 -6.77 -9.82 -24.00
C ARG A 131 -5.56 -9.54 -23.13
N ARG A 132 -4.70 -8.59 -23.52
CA ARG A 132 -3.54 -8.17 -22.71
C ARG A 132 -4.00 -7.52 -21.42
N GLU A 133 -4.95 -6.58 -21.50
CA GLU A 133 -5.55 -5.95 -20.30
C GLU A 133 -6.19 -7.00 -19.38
N ALA A 134 -6.95 -7.96 -19.93
CA ALA A 134 -7.55 -9.03 -19.13
C ALA A 134 -6.51 -10.00 -18.54
N ALA A 135 -5.36 -10.19 -19.18
CA ALA A 135 -4.26 -10.98 -18.62
C ALA A 135 -3.55 -10.22 -17.50
N GLU A 136 -3.26 -8.93 -17.70
CA GLU A 136 -2.67 -8.05 -16.68
C GLU A 136 -3.58 -7.92 -15.45
N MET A 137 -4.88 -7.73 -15.65
CA MET A 137 -5.84 -7.68 -14.54
C MET A 137 -5.92 -9.00 -13.78
N ARG A 138 -5.82 -10.15 -14.45
CA ARG A 138 -5.74 -11.45 -13.77
C ARG A 138 -4.46 -11.59 -12.96
N ALA A 139 -3.32 -11.22 -13.53
CA ALA A 139 -2.05 -11.24 -12.81
C ALA A 139 -2.08 -10.35 -11.56
N ARG A 140 -2.65 -9.14 -11.64
CA ARG A 140 -2.82 -8.25 -10.48
C ARG A 140 -3.75 -8.84 -9.41
N VAL A 141 -4.81 -9.54 -9.82
CA VAL A 141 -5.72 -10.20 -8.87
C VAL A 141 -5.04 -11.39 -8.19
N GLU A 142 -4.26 -12.19 -8.93
CA GLU A 142 -3.46 -13.28 -8.38
C GLU A 142 -2.40 -12.76 -7.40
N GLU A 143 -1.68 -11.70 -7.76
CA GLU A 143 -0.70 -11.02 -6.88
C GLU A 143 -1.37 -10.52 -5.60
N ALA A 144 -2.48 -9.80 -5.70
CA ALA A 144 -3.24 -9.33 -4.54
C ALA A 144 -3.78 -10.49 -3.66
N GLN A 145 -4.12 -11.63 -4.26
CA GLN A 145 -4.52 -12.82 -3.50
C GLN A 145 -3.32 -13.43 -2.76
N THR A 146 -2.17 -13.53 -3.40
CA THR A 146 -0.94 -14.01 -2.75
C THR A 146 -0.52 -13.10 -1.60
N GLU A 147 -0.53 -11.78 -1.79
CA GLU A 147 -0.23 -10.81 -0.72
C GLU A 147 -1.20 -10.93 0.45
N ARG A 148 -2.49 -11.12 0.17
CA ARG A 148 -3.50 -11.32 1.21
C ARG A 148 -3.24 -12.61 1.99
N ASP A 149 -2.95 -13.71 1.30
CA ASP A 149 -2.74 -15.01 1.93
C ASP A 149 -1.44 -15.01 2.76
N ASP A 150 -0.39 -14.32 2.29
CA ASP A 150 0.85 -14.07 3.04
C ASP A 150 0.57 -13.23 4.30
N ALA A 151 -0.18 -12.12 4.16
CA ALA A 151 -0.56 -11.28 5.29
C ALA A 151 -1.40 -12.03 6.34
N LEU A 152 -2.30 -12.93 5.91
CA LEU A 152 -3.06 -13.80 6.80
C LEU A 152 -2.14 -14.81 7.50
N SER A 153 -1.21 -15.45 6.78
CA SER A 153 -0.24 -16.35 7.39
C SER A 153 0.65 -15.64 8.42
N ASP A 154 1.07 -14.41 8.16
CA ASP A 154 1.89 -13.64 9.09
C ASP A 154 1.08 -13.20 10.32
N ALA A 155 -0.18 -12.83 10.15
CA ALA A 155 -1.08 -12.54 11.26
C ALA A 155 -1.32 -13.78 12.15
N GLU A 156 -1.45 -14.97 11.54
CA GLU A 156 -1.56 -16.23 12.27
C GLU A 156 -0.29 -16.55 13.06
N ARG A 157 0.89 -16.44 12.44
CA ARG A 157 2.19 -16.63 13.11
C ARG A 157 2.37 -15.65 14.27
N ALA A 158 2.05 -14.37 14.07
CA ALA A 158 2.13 -13.35 15.12
C ALA A 158 1.18 -13.68 16.29
N ARG A 159 -0.03 -14.17 16.00
CA ARG A 159 -0.99 -14.62 17.02
C ARG A 159 -0.47 -15.83 17.79
N GLU A 160 0.11 -16.82 17.11
CA GLU A 160 0.71 -17.99 17.75
C GLU A 160 1.88 -17.61 18.66
N GLN A 161 2.76 -16.73 18.19
CA GLN A 161 3.87 -16.17 18.99
C GLN A 161 3.37 -15.41 20.21
N ALA A 162 2.34 -14.57 20.05
CA ALA A 162 1.73 -13.85 21.18
C ALA A 162 1.12 -14.81 22.21
N LEU A 163 0.44 -15.87 21.77
CA LEU A 163 -0.10 -16.90 22.65
C LEU A 163 1.00 -17.72 23.33
N ALA A 164 2.11 -18.00 22.65
CA ALA A 164 3.26 -18.66 23.24
C ALA A 164 3.90 -17.78 24.33
N ALA A 165 4.15 -16.51 24.04
CA ALA A 165 4.68 -15.55 25.01
C ALA A 165 3.75 -15.39 26.24
N LEU A 166 2.43 -15.36 26.04
CA LEU A 166 1.46 -15.33 27.14
C LEU A 166 1.50 -16.61 28.00
N ARG A 167 1.68 -17.79 27.38
CA ARG A 167 1.82 -19.05 28.12
C ARG A 167 3.12 -19.10 28.91
N GLU A 168 4.22 -18.63 28.33
CA GLU A 168 5.51 -18.51 29.00
C GLU A 168 5.41 -17.53 30.18
N ALA A 169 4.86 -16.34 29.98
CA ALA A 169 4.62 -15.36 31.05
C ALA A 169 3.73 -15.92 32.17
N ALA A 170 2.66 -16.63 31.83
CA ALA A 170 1.82 -17.29 32.85
C ALA A 170 2.55 -18.43 33.58
N SER A 171 3.48 -19.11 32.91
CA SER A 171 4.31 -20.15 33.54
C SER A 171 5.35 -19.55 34.48
N THR A 172 6.00 -18.45 34.10
CA THR A 172 6.97 -17.76 34.94
C THR A 172 6.30 -17.09 36.14
N GLU A 173 5.10 -16.53 35.97
CA GLU A 173 4.29 -16.00 37.07
C GLU A 173 3.93 -17.10 38.08
N ARG A 174 3.44 -18.26 37.62
CA ARG A 174 3.17 -19.41 38.49
C ARG A 174 4.42 -19.87 39.26
N GLN A 175 5.57 -19.93 38.59
CA GLN A 175 6.81 -20.33 39.22
C GLN A 175 7.30 -19.28 40.23
N ALA A 176 7.15 -17.99 39.93
CA ALA A 176 7.45 -16.91 40.86
C ALA A 176 6.56 -16.97 42.11
N LEU A 177 5.26 -17.23 41.96
CA LEU A 177 4.33 -17.42 43.07
C LEU A 177 4.71 -18.64 43.92
N GLN A 178 5.02 -19.78 43.30
CA GLN A 178 5.48 -20.98 44.03
C GLN A 178 6.76 -20.71 44.82
N ASN A 179 7.74 -20.06 44.20
CA ASN A 179 9.00 -19.68 44.86
C ASN A 179 8.76 -18.71 46.02
N ALA A 180 7.84 -17.75 45.87
CA ALA A 180 7.46 -16.81 46.91
C ALA A 180 6.76 -17.50 48.08
N GLU A 181 5.84 -18.43 47.81
CA GLU A 181 5.21 -19.26 48.86
C GLU A 181 6.23 -20.14 49.59
N GLU A 182 7.17 -20.76 48.88
CA GLU A 182 8.24 -21.55 49.48
C GLU A 182 9.20 -20.68 50.31
N ALA A 183 9.51 -19.47 49.86
CA ALA A 183 10.28 -18.51 50.63
C ALA A 183 9.52 -18.10 51.91
N ALA A 184 8.22 -17.83 51.81
CA ALA A 184 7.38 -17.52 52.95
C ALA A 184 7.31 -18.67 53.96
N ARG A 185 7.12 -19.92 53.49
CA ARG A 185 7.16 -21.13 54.34
C ARG A 185 8.50 -21.29 55.05
N ARG A 186 9.62 -21.03 54.34
CA ARG A 186 10.97 -21.07 54.93
C ARG A 186 11.18 -19.97 55.97
N ALA A 187 10.67 -18.77 55.71
CA ALA A 187 10.73 -17.65 56.65
C ALA A 187 9.93 -17.95 57.94
N GLU A 188 8.71 -18.46 57.81
CA GLU A 188 7.88 -18.84 58.97
C GLU A 188 8.55 -19.96 59.79
N LEU A 189 9.16 -20.95 59.15
CA LEU A 189 9.92 -21.98 59.84
C LEU A 189 11.15 -21.41 60.57
N ALA A 190 11.85 -20.46 59.96
CA ALA A 190 12.99 -19.79 60.57
C ALA A 190 12.57 -18.95 61.79
N GLU A 191 11.45 -18.24 61.70
CA GLU A 191 10.86 -17.48 62.80
C GLU A 191 10.46 -18.38 63.97
N ARG A 192 9.75 -19.48 63.70
CA ARG A 192 9.43 -20.48 64.74
C ARG A 192 10.68 -21.05 65.42
N ARG A 193 11.75 -21.31 64.66
CA ARG A 193 13.04 -21.77 65.22
C ARG A 193 13.70 -20.69 66.07
N ALA A 194 13.60 -19.42 65.66
CA ALA A 194 14.11 -18.30 66.44
C ALA A 194 13.34 -18.14 67.76
N ASP A 195 12.00 -18.24 67.73
CA ASP A 195 11.15 -18.20 68.91
C ASP A 195 11.44 -19.37 69.88
N ASP A 196 11.61 -20.58 69.35
CA ASP A 196 12.00 -21.75 70.15
C ASP A 196 13.39 -21.56 70.78
N ALA A 197 14.33 -20.99 70.03
CA ALA A 197 15.66 -20.68 70.55
C ALA A 197 15.60 -19.59 71.64
N ALA A 198 14.77 -18.55 71.46
CA ALA A 198 14.54 -17.49 72.44
C ALA A 198 13.93 -18.07 73.73
N ARG A 199 12.88 -18.90 73.61
CA ARG A 199 12.28 -19.59 74.77
C ARG A 199 13.29 -20.46 75.52
N ARG A 200 14.15 -21.18 74.80
CA ARG A 200 15.23 -21.98 75.41
C ARG A 200 16.27 -21.10 76.10
N ALA A 201 16.61 -19.95 75.53
CA ALA A 201 17.52 -18.99 76.15
C ALA A 201 16.92 -18.42 77.44
N GLU A 202 15.65 -17.99 77.42
CA GLU A 202 14.93 -17.52 78.62
C GLU A 202 14.86 -18.60 79.71
N GLN A 203 14.57 -19.86 79.33
CA GLN A 203 14.59 -20.98 80.28
C GLN A 203 15.98 -21.22 80.87
N ALA A 204 17.04 -21.11 80.06
CA ALA A 204 18.41 -21.24 80.51
C ALA A 204 18.84 -20.08 81.43
N GLU A 205 18.39 -18.86 81.16
CA GLU A 205 18.60 -17.70 82.02
C GLU A 205 17.83 -17.85 83.34
N ALA A 206 16.56 -18.24 83.31
CA ALA A 206 15.78 -18.51 84.52
C ALA A 206 16.43 -19.61 85.39
N ALA A 207 16.95 -20.67 84.76
CA ALA A 207 17.69 -21.73 85.46
C ALA A 207 19.00 -21.20 86.07
N ARG A 208 19.73 -20.33 85.35
CA ARG A 208 20.93 -19.66 85.87
C ARG A 208 20.61 -18.76 87.05
N ASP A 209 19.55 -17.97 86.97
CA ASP A 209 19.09 -17.09 88.05
C ASP A 209 18.67 -17.90 89.28
N GLN A 210 18.01 -19.04 89.07
CA GLN A 210 17.67 -19.95 90.16
C GLN A 210 18.94 -20.51 90.83
N VAL A 211 19.90 -20.99 90.06
CA VAL A 211 21.20 -21.46 90.60
C VAL A 211 21.95 -20.33 91.30
N ALA A 212 21.91 -19.11 90.77
CA ALA A 212 22.52 -17.94 91.40
C ALA A 212 21.85 -17.60 92.74
N ARG A 213 20.51 -17.64 92.82
CA ARG A 213 19.77 -17.45 94.07
C ARG A 213 20.07 -18.55 95.09
N GLU A 214 20.14 -19.80 94.64
CA GLU A 214 20.52 -20.93 95.50
C GLU A 214 21.96 -20.81 96.01
N LEU A 215 22.89 -20.33 95.17
CA LEU A 215 24.26 -20.04 95.57
C LEU A 215 24.34 -18.88 96.56
N VAL A 216 23.61 -17.78 96.34
CA VAL A 216 23.53 -16.65 97.28
C VAL A 216 22.98 -17.12 98.62
N ALA A 217 21.88 -17.88 98.63
CA ALA A 217 21.32 -18.44 99.87
C ALA A 217 22.32 -19.36 100.61
N ARG A 218 23.08 -20.17 99.88
CA ARG A 218 24.15 -21.01 100.47
C ARG A 218 25.32 -20.20 101.00
N VAL A 219 25.67 -19.08 100.35
CA VAL A 219 26.71 -18.17 100.81
C VAL A 219 26.24 -17.43 102.05
N GLU A 220 25.00 -16.93 102.09
CA GLU A 220 24.42 -16.31 103.29
C GLU A 220 24.35 -17.29 104.47
N GLU A 221 23.96 -18.55 104.23
CA GLU A 221 23.98 -19.61 105.24
C GLU A 221 25.40 -19.99 105.68
N ALA A 222 26.38 -19.95 104.77
CA ALA A 222 27.78 -20.14 105.12
C ALA A 222 28.30 -18.97 105.96
N GLU A 223 28.03 -17.72 105.56
CA GLU A 223 28.40 -16.52 106.30
C GLU A 223 27.75 -16.46 107.69
N ALA A 224 26.48 -16.85 107.82
CA ALA A 224 25.83 -16.97 109.12
C ALA A 224 26.53 -17.99 110.02
N ARG A 225 26.91 -19.16 109.48
CA ARG A 225 27.69 -20.17 110.21
C ARG A 225 29.08 -19.67 110.57
N THR A 226 29.73 -18.87 109.71
CA THR A 226 31.03 -18.26 110.02
C THR A 226 30.89 -17.23 111.14
N ARG A 227 29.86 -16.36 111.10
CA ARG A 227 29.59 -15.40 112.18
C ARG A 227 29.27 -16.09 113.51
N GLU A 228 28.46 -17.14 113.51
CA GLU A 228 28.21 -17.96 114.70
C GLU A 228 29.49 -18.68 115.20
N ALA A 229 30.39 -19.06 114.30
CA ALA A 229 31.68 -19.65 114.67
C ALA A 229 32.65 -18.60 115.23
N GLU A 230 32.64 -17.38 114.69
CA GLU A 230 33.41 -16.24 115.17
C GLU A 230 32.91 -15.75 116.54
N GLU A 231 31.59 -15.66 116.75
CA GLU A 231 31.00 -15.34 118.05
C GLU A 231 31.34 -16.40 119.10
N ARG A 232 31.31 -17.69 118.72
CA ARG A 232 31.78 -18.79 119.58
C ARG A 232 33.29 -18.72 119.84
N ALA A 233 34.08 -18.28 118.87
CA ALA A 233 35.51 -18.08 119.03
C ALA A 233 35.82 -16.88 119.94
N VAL A 234 35.07 -15.78 119.86
CA VAL A 234 35.18 -14.63 120.75
C VAL A 234 34.79 -15.01 122.17
N GLN A 235 33.69 -15.75 122.37
CA GLN A 235 33.30 -16.29 123.69
C GLN A 235 34.37 -17.25 124.24
N ALA A 236 34.95 -18.12 123.40
CA ALA A 236 36.04 -19.02 123.80
C ALA A 236 37.34 -18.27 124.13
N VAL A 237 37.60 -17.12 123.50
CA VAL A 237 38.76 -16.25 123.81
C VAL A 237 38.53 -15.49 125.11
N GLU A 238 37.32 -14.97 125.37
CA GLU A 238 36.97 -14.30 126.63
C GLU A 238 36.98 -15.28 127.83
N GLU A 239 36.53 -16.52 127.64
CA GLU A 239 36.64 -17.61 128.61
C GLU A 239 38.10 -18.04 128.81
N ALA A 240 38.91 -18.05 127.74
CA ALA A 240 40.35 -18.31 127.84
C ALA A 240 41.09 -17.19 128.58
N GLU A 241 40.77 -15.91 128.36
CA GLU A 241 41.39 -14.78 129.06
C GLU A 241 41.06 -14.75 130.55
N GLN A 242 39.86 -15.15 130.94
CA GLN A 242 39.49 -15.36 132.36
C GLN A 242 40.22 -16.56 132.98
N ALA A 243 40.42 -17.65 132.22
CA ALA A 243 41.21 -18.81 132.66
C ALA A 243 42.73 -18.53 132.72
N LEU A 244 43.25 -17.62 131.90
CA LEU A 244 44.66 -17.21 131.88
C LEU A 244 45.04 -16.36 133.11
N GLY A 245 44.12 -15.53 133.62
CA GLY A 245 44.29 -14.77 134.86
C GLY A 245 44.31 -15.61 136.15
N GLU A 246 43.68 -16.79 136.12
CA GLU A 246 43.70 -17.77 137.23
C GLU A 246 44.91 -18.71 137.14
N ARG A 247 45.37 -19.02 135.92
CA ARG A 247 46.53 -19.86 135.62
C ARG A 247 47.88 -19.21 135.99
N ASP A 248 48.01 -17.90 135.84
CA ASP A 248 49.29 -17.22 136.09
C ASP A 248 49.58 -17.03 137.60
N ARG A 249 48.58 -17.16 138.48
CA ARG A 249 48.75 -17.28 139.94
C ARG A 249 49.06 -18.71 140.42
N ALA A 250 48.70 -19.73 139.64
CA ALA A 250 49.03 -21.14 139.92
C ALA A 250 50.39 -21.59 139.32
N ARG A 251 50.93 -20.82 138.36
CA ARG A 251 52.22 -21.10 137.69
C ARG A 251 53.46 -20.72 138.49
N GLU A 252 53.37 -19.83 139.47
CA GLU A 252 54.51 -19.55 140.37
C GLU A 252 54.77 -20.69 141.38
N GLU A 253 53.77 -21.52 141.70
CA GLU A 253 53.88 -22.63 142.65
C GLU A 253 54.20 -24.00 142.00
N VAL A 254 54.03 -24.14 140.68
CA VAL A 254 54.26 -25.41 139.95
C VAL A 254 55.58 -25.44 139.15
N VAL A 255 56.19 -24.28 138.86
CA VAL A 255 57.55 -24.18 138.28
C VAL A 255 58.62 -24.83 139.18
N GLY A 256 58.32 -25.03 140.46
CA GLY A 256 59.21 -25.69 141.42
C GLY A 256 59.18 -27.23 141.42
N ALA A 257 58.11 -27.88 140.93
CA ALA A 257 57.91 -29.29 141.28
C ALA A 257 58.29 -30.31 140.20
N VAL A 258 58.06 -30.07 138.90
CA VAL A 258 58.21 -31.16 137.92
C VAL A 258 58.71 -30.74 136.52
N ARG A 259 59.84 -30.04 136.52
CA ARG A 259 60.98 -30.35 135.62
C ARG A 259 61.44 -31.83 135.73
N ALA A 260 60.68 -32.65 136.43
CA ALA A 260 61.01 -33.95 136.92
C ALA A 260 61.31 -34.94 135.83
N ARG A 261 60.41 -35.12 134.82
CA ARG A 261 60.55 -36.41 134.12
C ARG A 261 59.88 -36.74 132.80
N GLN A 262 58.75 -36.18 132.37
CA GLN A 262 57.88 -37.01 131.50
C GLN A 262 57.46 -36.48 130.14
N GLU A 263 57.70 -35.21 129.78
CA GLU A 263 57.25 -34.72 128.47
C GLU A 263 58.33 -34.70 127.39
N ALA A 264 59.61 -34.85 127.78
CA ALA A 264 60.71 -35.05 126.82
C ALA A 264 60.60 -36.34 125.99
N GLU A 265 59.74 -37.30 126.37
CA GLU A 265 59.58 -38.58 125.67
C GLU A 265 58.45 -38.59 124.63
N ARG A 266 57.57 -37.57 124.55
CA ARG A 266 56.43 -37.54 123.61
C ARG A 266 56.64 -36.68 122.36
N ASP A 267 57.58 -35.74 122.38
CA ASP A 267 57.82 -34.82 121.26
C ASP A 267 58.63 -35.45 120.10
N VAL A 268 59.36 -36.55 120.36
CA VAL A 268 60.15 -37.25 119.32
C VAL A 268 59.27 -38.10 118.39
N ALA A 269 58.17 -38.68 118.90
CA ALA A 269 57.25 -39.50 118.10
C ALA A 269 56.36 -38.67 117.15
N ALA A 270 56.05 -37.42 117.50
CA ALA A 270 55.19 -36.54 116.70
C ALA A 270 55.93 -35.84 115.53
N ALA A 271 57.26 -35.90 115.48
CA ALA A 271 58.06 -35.31 114.40
C ALA A 271 58.23 -36.26 113.18
N GLN A 272 58.27 -37.58 113.41
CA GLN A 272 58.46 -38.57 112.33
C GLN A 272 57.19 -38.78 111.47
N ALA A 273 55.99 -38.72 112.06
CA ALA A 273 54.72 -38.86 111.32
C ALA A 273 54.39 -37.66 110.38
N ARG A 274 54.97 -36.48 110.62
CA ARG A 274 54.78 -35.28 109.79
C ARG A 274 55.68 -35.22 108.56
N ALA A 275 56.77 -36.01 108.53
CA ALA A 275 57.68 -36.09 107.39
C ALA A 275 57.18 -37.05 106.29
N GLU A 276 56.43 -38.11 106.64
CA GLU A 276 55.92 -39.10 105.68
C GLU A 276 54.64 -38.62 104.95
N ALA A 277 53.82 -37.78 105.59
CA ALA A 277 52.63 -37.17 104.96
C ALA A 277 52.99 -36.11 103.90
N ALA A 278 54.05 -35.32 104.13
CA ALA A 278 54.51 -34.29 103.18
C ALA A 278 55.14 -34.88 101.90
N ALA A 279 55.62 -36.12 101.94
CA ALA A 279 56.18 -36.81 100.77
C ALA A 279 55.07 -37.33 99.82
N GLN A 280 53.95 -37.84 100.35
CA GLN A 280 52.83 -38.33 99.52
C GLN A 280 52.00 -37.21 98.87
N GLU A 281 51.95 -36.02 99.48
CA GLU A 281 51.29 -34.83 98.90
C GLU A 281 52.07 -34.28 97.70
N ARG A 282 53.41 -34.33 97.76
CA ARG A 282 54.33 -33.83 96.72
C ARG A 282 54.28 -34.69 95.46
N ASP A 283 54.21 -36.01 95.61
CA ASP A 283 54.17 -36.93 94.45
C ASP A 283 52.80 -36.89 93.73
N ARG A 284 51.71 -36.58 94.45
CA ARG A 284 50.37 -36.32 93.85
C ARG A 284 50.24 -34.93 93.22
N ALA A 285 51.06 -33.96 93.61
CA ALA A 285 51.11 -32.64 92.98
C ALA A 285 51.93 -32.65 91.69
N VAL A 286 53.04 -33.41 91.65
CA VAL A 286 53.87 -33.59 90.44
C VAL A 286 53.11 -34.35 89.34
N ALA A 287 52.38 -35.41 89.67
CA ALA A 287 51.57 -36.15 88.69
C ALA A 287 50.42 -35.32 88.07
N ARG A 288 49.83 -34.39 88.84
CA ARG A 288 48.78 -33.45 88.34
C ARG A 288 49.38 -32.30 87.52
N ALA A 289 50.57 -31.83 87.86
CA ALA A 289 51.29 -30.82 87.08
C ALA A 289 51.77 -31.38 85.72
N GLU A 290 52.20 -32.65 85.66
CA GLU A 290 52.64 -33.28 84.41
C GLU A 290 51.50 -33.67 83.47
N SER A 291 50.29 -33.96 83.97
CA SER A 291 49.12 -34.21 83.12
C SER A 291 48.52 -32.89 82.60
N ALA A 292 48.54 -31.83 83.42
CA ALA A 292 48.13 -30.48 83.02
C ALA A 292 49.12 -29.85 82.01
N ALA A 293 50.42 -30.11 82.14
CA ALA A 293 51.44 -29.65 81.18
C ALA A 293 51.32 -30.35 79.81
N ARG A 294 50.96 -31.64 79.78
CA ARG A 294 50.73 -32.39 78.53
C ARG A 294 49.48 -31.93 77.78
N THR A 295 48.38 -31.69 78.50
CA THR A 295 47.14 -31.15 77.91
C THR A 295 47.25 -29.69 77.51
N ALA A 296 48.02 -28.87 78.23
CA ALA A 296 48.33 -27.50 77.82
C ALA A 296 49.21 -27.45 76.56
N ALA A 297 50.21 -28.34 76.44
CA ALA A 297 51.07 -28.41 75.26
C ALA A 297 50.35 -28.94 74.00
N GLU A 298 49.35 -29.82 74.16
CA GLU A 298 48.48 -30.26 73.05
C GLU A 298 47.51 -29.14 72.63
N ALA A 299 46.87 -28.45 73.58
CA ALA A 299 45.99 -27.32 73.28
C ALA A 299 46.73 -26.11 72.65
N GLU A 300 48.01 -25.93 72.95
CA GLU A 300 48.85 -24.89 72.34
C GLU A 300 49.33 -25.26 70.94
N ARG A 301 49.57 -26.55 70.65
CA ARG A 301 49.80 -27.05 69.28
C ARG A 301 48.54 -26.95 68.43
N ASP A 302 47.37 -27.31 68.97
CA ASP A 302 46.10 -27.19 68.26
C ASP A 302 45.71 -25.73 67.98
N ARG A 303 46.01 -24.81 68.92
CA ARG A 303 45.88 -23.36 68.69
C ARG A 303 46.85 -22.83 67.63
N ALA A 304 48.09 -23.31 67.61
CA ALA A 304 49.08 -22.89 66.61
C ALA A 304 48.73 -23.41 65.20
N VAL A 305 48.17 -24.61 65.09
CA VAL A 305 47.65 -25.16 63.82
C VAL A 305 46.41 -24.37 63.37
N ALA A 306 45.44 -24.14 64.26
CA ALA A 306 44.23 -23.39 63.92
C ALA A 306 44.51 -21.92 63.54
N LEU A 307 45.50 -21.27 64.16
CA LEU A 307 45.92 -19.92 63.80
C LEU A 307 46.64 -19.87 62.45
N ASN A 308 47.51 -20.84 62.14
CA ASN A 308 48.13 -20.94 60.82
C ASN A 308 47.10 -21.26 59.73
N GLU A 309 46.16 -22.16 59.97
CA GLU A 309 45.07 -22.46 59.02
C GLU A 309 44.15 -21.25 58.80
N ALA A 310 43.86 -20.46 59.84
CA ALA A 310 43.10 -19.22 59.72
C ALA A 310 43.84 -18.12 58.95
N VAL A 311 45.17 -18.03 59.09
CA VAL A 311 46.01 -17.11 58.30
C VAL A 311 46.08 -17.57 56.84
N GLN A 312 46.32 -18.87 56.59
CA GLN A 312 46.34 -19.44 55.24
C GLN A 312 44.97 -19.29 54.55
N ALA A 313 43.86 -19.48 55.27
CA ALA A 313 42.51 -19.28 54.73
C ALA A 313 42.22 -17.82 54.40
N ARG A 314 42.73 -16.87 55.20
CA ARG A 314 42.60 -15.43 54.92
C ARG A 314 43.47 -15.00 53.73
N GLU A 315 44.67 -15.53 53.60
CA GLU A 315 45.55 -15.26 52.46
C GLU A 315 45.00 -15.84 51.16
N ASN A 316 44.45 -17.06 51.21
CA ASN A 316 43.78 -17.70 50.07
C ASN A 316 42.50 -16.96 49.68
N ALA A 317 41.68 -16.53 50.65
CA ALA A 317 40.49 -15.73 50.38
C ALA A 317 40.85 -14.34 49.82
N ALA A 318 41.91 -13.70 50.32
CA ALA A 318 42.39 -12.43 49.79
C ALA A 318 42.98 -12.57 48.37
N ALA A 319 43.66 -13.67 48.08
CA ALA A 319 44.14 -13.98 46.73
C ALA A 319 42.98 -14.26 45.75
N GLN A 320 41.95 -15.00 46.18
CA GLN A 320 40.75 -15.25 45.38
C GLN A 320 39.94 -13.98 45.13
N VAL A 321 39.83 -13.07 46.11
CA VAL A 321 39.17 -11.76 45.91
C VAL A 321 39.96 -10.86 44.97
N ARG A 322 41.31 -10.89 44.99
CA ARG A 322 42.14 -10.16 44.02
C ARG A 322 41.98 -10.72 42.61
N GLN A 323 42.06 -12.05 42.43
CA GLN A 323 41.84 -12.69 41.14
C GLN A 323 40.41 -12.46 40.61
N ALA A 324 39.39 -12.49 41.47
CA ALA A 324 38.01 -12.20 41.08
C ALA A 324 37.82 -10.73 40.68
N ARG A 325 38.53 -9.78 41.32
CA ARG A 325 38.52 -8.37 40.92
C ARG A 325 39.25 -8.13 39.61
N GLU A 326 40.42 -8.73 39.43
CA GLU A 326 41.19 -8.62 38.17
C GLU A 326 40.44 -9.26 37.00
N ALA A 327 39.76 -10.40 37.22
CA ALA A 327 38.90 -11.04 36.22
C ALA A 327 37.66 -10.19 35.90
N ALA A 328 37.00 -9.62 36.92
CA ALA A 328 35.85 -8.73 36.73
C ALA A 328 36.24 -7.42 36.03
N GLU A 329 37.41 -6.84 36.33
CA GLU A 329 37.93 -5.66 35.67
C GLU A 329 38.32 -5.96 34.21
N ALA A 330 38.87 -7.14 33.92
CA ALA A 330 39.15 -7.58 32.55
C ALA A 330 37.86 -7.84 31.73
N GLU A 331 36.83 -8.43 32.33
CA GLU A 331 35.53 -8.60 31.66
C GLU A 331 34.83 -7.25 31.43
N VAL A 332 34.87 -6.33 32.40
CA VAL A 332 34.32 -4.98 32.23
C VAL A 332 35.07 -4.19 31.16
N ALA A 333 36.39 -4.38 31.04
CA ALA A 333 37.18 -3.79 29.95
C ALA A 333 36.80 -4.38 28.58
N GLN A 334 36.64 -5.71 28.47
CA GLN A 334 36.21 -6.37 27.23
C GLN A 334 34.78 -5.99 26.81
N VAL A 335 33.86 -5.86 27.77
CA VAL A 335 32.48 -5.40 27.50
C VAL A 335 32.47 -3.94 27.08
N ARG A 336 33.35 -3.10 27.64
CA ARG A 336 33.49 -1.70 27.21
C ARG A 336 34.08 -1.57 25.81
N GLU A 337 35.14 -2.30 25.50
CA GLU A 337 35.73 -2.31 24.14
C GLU A 337 34.73 -2.86 23.10
N GLY A 338 33.97 -3.90 23.45
CA GLY A 338 32.88 -4.43 22.62
C GLY A 338 31.75 -3.42 22.41
N ALA A 339 31.28 -2.77 23.49
CA ALA A 339 30.24 -1.75 23.42
C ALA A 339 30.69 -0.50 22.66
N GLU A 340 31.95 -0.09 22.79
CA GLU A 340 32.52 1.03 22.02
C GLU A 340 32.65 0.69 20.52
N ALA A 341 33.00 -0.55 20.18
CA ALA A 341 33.02 -1.03 18.80
C ALA A 341 31.60 -1.11 18.19
N GLU A 342 30.62 -1.59 18.94
CA GLU A 342 29.21 -1.63 18.52
C GLU A 342 28.62 -0.22 18.35
N VAL A 343 28.93 0.71 19.26
CA VAL A 343 28.52 2.12 19.12
C VAL A 343 29.20 2.79 17.92
N ALA A 344 30.45 2.45 17.62
CA ALA A 344 31.14 2.95 16.43
C ALA A 344 30.53 2.38 15.13
N GLN A 345 30.16 1.09 15.11
CA GLN A 345 29.47 0.46 13.99
C GLN A 345 28.07 1.05 13.78
N ALA A 346 27.30 1.22 14.85
CA ALA A 346 25.97 1.84 14.78
C ALA A 346 26.04 3.29 14.28
N ARG A 347 27.08 4.06 14.64
CA ARG A 347 27.30 5.41 14.10
C ARG A 347 27.65 5.39 12.61
N GLN A 348 28.49 4.46 12.16
CA GLN A 348 28.81 4.32 10.74
C GLN A 348 27.59 3.88 9.91
N GLU A 349 26.74 3.00 10.45
CA GLU A 349 25.48 2.62 9.81
C GLU A 349 24.48 3.79 9.76
N GLN A 350 24.43 4.59 10.82
CA GLN A 350 23.60 5.79 10.87
C GLN A 350 24.07 6.87 9.89
N GLU A 351 25.39 7.05 9.71
CA GLU A 351 25.97 7.94 8.71
C GLU A 351 25.71 7.44 7.28
N ARG A 352 25.81 6.13 7.03
CA ARG A 352 25.46 5.53 5.72
C ARG A 352 23.99 5.72 5.41
N ALA A 353 23.10 5.47 6.38
CA ALA A 353 21.66 5.70 6.23
C ALA A 353 21.34 7.20 6.04
N ALA A 354 22.07 8.10 6.70
CA ALA A 354 21.94 9.54 6.49
C ALA A 354 22.38 9.98 5.08
N HIS A 355 23.46 9.39 4.55
CA HIS A 355 23.90 9.63 3.18
C HIS A 355 22.93 9.06 2.14
N GLU A 356 22.38 7.87 2.37
CA GLU A 356 21.38 7.25 1.48
C GLU A 356 20.07 8.04 1.48
N THR A 357 19.61 8.50 2.64
CA THR A 357 18.41 9.35 2.74
C THR A 357 18.61 10.73 2.11
N ALA A 358 19.79 11.33 2.24
CA ALA A 358 20.13 12.57 1.53
C ALA A 358 20.17 12.36 -0.01
N ALA A 359 20.74 11.26 -0.48
CA ALA A 359 20.79 10.93 -1.90
C ALA A 359 19.40 10.62 -2.49
N LEU A 360 18.51 9.99 -1.70
CA LEU A 360 17.12 9.76 -2.11
C LEU A 360 16.31 11.07 -2.11
N ALA A 361 16.53 11.97 -1.15
CA ALA A 361 15.89 13.29 -1.14
C ALA A 361 16.27 14.13 -2.37
N GLU A 362 17.55 14.14 -2.76
CA GLU A 362 18.00 14.84 -3.96
C GLU A 362 17.40 14.24 -5.24
N ARG A 363 17.28 12.90 -5.32
CA ARG A 363 16.62 12.22 -6.45
C ARG A 363 15.12 12.53 -6.53
N VAL A 364 14.44 12.63 -5.39
CA VAL A 364 13.02 13.03 -5.34
C VAL A 364 12.86 14.46 -5.83
N GLU A 365 13.71 15.39 -5.39
CA GLU A 365 13.65 16.79 -5.83
C GLU A 365 13.92 16.94 -7.34
N VAL A 366 14.83 16.15 -7.90
CA VAL A 366 15.08 16.10 -9.35
C VAL A 366 13.88 15.52 -10.11
N LEU A 367 13.23 14.48 -9.59
CA LEU A 367 12.05 13.88 -10.22
C LEU A 367 10.82 14.80 -10.14
N GLU A 368 10.66 15.54 -9.05
CA GLU A 368 9.60 16.56 -8.91
C GLU A 368 9.80 17.71 -9.90
N ARG A 369 11.04 18.19 -10.08
CA ARG A 369 11.36 19.18 -11.12
C ARG A 369 11.07 18.63 -12.52
N GLN A 370 11.44 17.39 -12.81
CA GLN A 370 11.12 16.75 -14.11
C GLN A 370 9.62 16.57 -14.33
N ALA A 371 8.85 16.24 -13.29
CA ALA A 371 7.40 16.09 -13.37
C ALA A 371 6.70 17.44 -13.60
N THR A 372 7.15 18.51 -12.94
CA THR A 372 6.61 19.86 -13.16
C THR A 372 6.95 20.40 -14.55
N GLU A 373 8.16 20.14 -15.05
CA GLU A 373 8.56 20.49 -16.41
C GLU A 373 7.78 19.68 -17.46
N ALA A 374 7.60 18.38 -17.26
CA ALA A 374 6.79 17.53 -18.14
C ALA A 374 5.31 18.00 -18.16
N GLY A 375 4.72 18.25 -16.99
CA GLY A 375 3.36 18.78 -16.89
C GLY A 375 3.20 20.16 -17.55
N SER A 376 4.21 21.03 -17.45
CA SER A 376 4.18 22.34 -18.13
C SER A 376 4.27 22.23 -19.66
N ARG A 377 5.02 21.24 -20.17
CA ARG A 377 5.13 20.97 -21.61
C ARG A 377 3.87 20.35 -22.18
N GLU A 378 3.26 19.41 -21.46
CA GLU A 378 1.98 18.81 -21.84
C GLU A 378 0.85 19.85 -21.79
N ALA A 379 0.81 20.71 -20.77
CA ALA A 379 -0.15 21.81 -20.71
C ALA A 379 0.03 22.83 -21.85
N ALA A 380 1.28 23.14 -22.23
CA ALA A 380 1.56 24.02 -23.37
C ALA A 380 1.14 23.38 -24.70
N GLN A 381 1.43 22.09 -24.90
CA GLN A 381 1.03 21.35 -26.11
C GLN A 381 -0.49 21.20 -26.22
N ALA A 382 -1.18 20.96 -25.10
CA ALA A 382 -2.63 20.92 -25.06
C ALA A 382 -3.25 22.29 -25.36
N ALA A 383 -2.68 23.38 -24.84
CA ALA A 383 -3.14 24.74 -25.12
C ALA A 383 -2.93 25.13 -26.59
N GLU A 384 -1.82 24.72 -27.21
CA GLU A 384 -1.52 24.94 -28.62
C GLU A 384 -2.47 24.13 -29.52
N ALA A 385 -2.74 22.86 -29.20
CA ALA A 385 -3.69 22.03 -29.93
C ALA A 385 -5.12 22.62 -29.87
N VAL A 386 -5.55 23.09 -28.69
CA VAL A 386 -6.85 23.75 -28.53
C VAL A 386 -6.92 25.07 -29.32
N ALA A 387 -5.83 25.83 -29.39
CA ALA A 387 -5.78 27.06 -30.19
C ALA A 387 -5.89 26.78 -31.69
N VAL A 388 -5.24 25.72 -32.19
CA VAL A 388 -5.31 25.30 -33.60
C VAL A 388 -6.73 24.83 -33.95
N GLU A 389 -7.34 24.00 -33.11
CA GLU A 389 -8.71 23.52 -33.33
C GLU A 389 -9.72 24.66 -33.30
N ARG A 390 -9.55 25.63 -32.40
CA ARG A 390 -10.41 26.81 -32.34
C ARG A 390 -10.27 27.69 -33.59
N ALA A 391 -9.04 27.89 -34.07
CA ALA A 391 -8.81 28.61 -35.33
C ALA A 391 -9.42 27.86 -36.54
N HIS A 392 -9.38 26.53 -36.54
CA HIS A 392 -10.01 25.72 -37.58
C HIS A 392 -11.55 25.81 -37.53
N ALA A 393 -12.14 25.78 -36.33
CA ALA A 393 -13.57 25.97 -36.13
C ALA A 393 -14.04 27.37 -36.57
N ASP A 394 -13.28 28.42 -36.25
CA ASP A 394 -13.58 29.78 -36.67
C ASP A 394 -13.47 29.95 -38.19
N ALA A 395 -12.50 29.29 -38.84
CA ALA A 395 -12.38 29.28 -40.30
C ALA A 395 -13.56 28.57 -40.99
N LEU A 396 -14.00 27.43 -40.45
CA LEU A 396 -15.17 26.71 -40.95
C LEU A 396 -16.48 27.50 -40.72
N ALA A 397 -16.59 28.21 -39.61
CA ALA A 397 -17.72 29.11 -39.34
C ALA A 397 -17.75 30.26 -40.37
N GLY A 398 -16.61 30.85 -40.69
CA GLY A 398 -16.47 31.86 -41.76
C GLY A 398 -16.93 31.34 -43.12
N GLN A 399 -16.51 30.14 -43.51
CA GLN A 399 -16.94 29.50 -44.77
C GLN A 399 -18.45 29.22 -44.81
N CYS A 400 -19.04 28.80 -43.69
CA CYS A 400 -20.48 28.60 -43.59
C CYS A 400 -21.28 29.89 -43.72
N ASP A 401 -20.78 31.00 -43.18
CA ASP A 401 -21.42 32.31 -43.32
C ASP A 401 -21.29 32.87 -44.74
N GLU A 402 -20.15 32.66 -45.40
CA GLU A 402 -19.96 33.01 -46.82
C GLU A 402 -20.92 32.24 -47.73
N LEU A 403 -21.02 30.92 -47.56
CA LEU A 403 -21.97 30.07 -48.30
C LEU A 403 -23.43 30.45 -48.03
N ARG A 404 -23.76 30.92 -46.81
CA ARG A 404 -25.11 31.43 -46.49
C ARG A 404 -25.40 32.74 -47.22
N VAL A 405 -24.42 33.63 -47.36
CA VAL A 405 -24.58 34.87 -48.14
C VAL A 405 -24.77 34.54 -49.61
N GLU A 406 -23.95 33.65 -50.18
CA GLU A 406 -24.10 33.19 -51.57
C GLU A 406 -25.47 32.55 -51.81
N LEU A 407 -25.94 31.68 -50.91
CA LEU A 407 -27.25 31.07 -51.02
C LEU A 407 -28.40 32.10 -50.97
N ARG A 408 -28.26 33.17 -50.17
CA ARG A 408 -29.24 34.27 -50.16
C ARG A 408 -29.21 35.05 -51.47
N LEU A 409 -28.03 35.31 -52.04
CA LEU A 409 -27.89 36.00 -53.32
C LEU A 409 -28.50 35.18 -54.47
N GLU A 410 -28.27 33.87 -54.50
CA GLU A 410 -28.84 32.99 -55.52
C GLU A 410 -30.37 32.85 -55.37
N ARG A 411 -30.89 32.80 -54.14
CA ARG A 411 -32.34 32.86 -53.91
C ARG A 411 -32.95 34.16 -54.41
N ALA A 412 -32.31 35.30 -54.14
CA ALA A 412 -32.76 36.58 -54.65
C ALA A 412 -32.73 36.65 -56.18
N ARG A 413 -31.70 36.09 -56.84
CA ARG A 413 -31.63 35.98 -58.30
C ARG A 413 -32.75 35.10 -58.87
N LEU A 414 -33.04 33.98 -58.23
CA LEU A 414 -34.13 33.09 -58.65
C LEU A 414 -35.51 33.74 -58.48
N ASP A 415 -35.72 34.48 -57.38
CA ASP A 415 -36.98 35.18 -57.14
C ASP A 415 -37.16 36.34 -58.12
N ASP A 416 -36.08 37.06 -58.47
CA ASP A 416 -36.11 38.08 -59.54
C ASP A 416 -36.41 37.45 -60.91
N MET A 417 -35.76 36.35 -61.28
CA MET A 417 -36.04 35.61 -62.52
C MET A 417 -37.48 35.09 -62.57
N ARG A 418 -38.05 34.66 -61.43
CA ARG A 418 -39.46 34.27 -61.33
C ARG A 418 -40.39 35.46 -61.53
N ALA A 419 -40.10 36.59 -60.89
CA ALA A 419 -40.86 37.83 -61.08
C ALA A 419 -40.83 38.29 -62.55
N GLN A 420 -39.67 38.20 -63.22
CA GLN A 420 -39.55 38.49 -64.65
C GLN A 420 -40.36 37.53 -65.52
N LEU A 421 -40.37 36.23 -65.20
CA LEU A 421 -41.19 35.24 -65.92
C LEU A 421 -42.69 35.48 -65.71
N ASP A 422 -43.11 35.83 -64.51
CA ASP A 422 -44.52 36.11 -64.22
C ASP A 422 -44.96 37.44 -64.85
N ALA A 423 -44.10 38.45 -64.89
CA ALA A 423 -44.31 39.68 -65.66
C ALA A 423 -44.45 39.40 -67.16
N ALA A 424 -43.54 38.60 -67.75
CA ALA A 424 -43.61 38.22 -69.15
C ALA A 424 -44.86 37.38 -69.48
N ARG A 425 -45.32 36.54 -68.54
CA ARG A 425 -46.59 35.80 -68.67
C ARG A 425 -47.80 36.73 -68.62
N ALA A 426 -47.79 37.72 -67.74
CA ALA A 426 -48.84 38.73 -67.64
C ALA A 426 -48.92 39.58 -68.91
N GLU A 427 -47.78 40.06 -69.42
CA GLU A 427 -47.70 40.77 -70.70
C GLU A 427 -48.18 39.90 -71.86
N ALA A 428 -47.79 38.63 -71.92
CA ALA A 428 -48.27 37.70 -72.95
C ALA A 428 -49.76 37.37 -72.83
N ALA A 429 -50.35 37.46 -71.64
CA ALA A 429 -51.79 37.34 -71.43
C ALA A 429 -52.51 38.62 -71.90
N GLU A 430 -51.99 39.80 -71.56
CA GLU A 430 -52.54 41.09 -72.00
C GLU A 430 -52.47 41.26 -73.53
N LEU A 431 -51.37 40.85 -74.16
CA LEU A 431 -51.24 40.83 -75.63
C LEU A 431 -52.25 39.87 -76.27
N ARG A 432 -52.54 38.72 -75.64
CA ARG A 432 -53.58 37.79 -76.09
C ARG A 432 -54.96 38.42 -75.96
N GLU A 433 -55.28 39.06 -74.84
CA GLU A 433 -56.55 39.77 -74.66
C GLU A 433 -56.72 40.91 -75.67
N ARG A 434 -55.67 41.69 -75.93
CA ARG A 434 -55.66 42.75 -76.95
C ARG A 434 -55.85 42.18 -78.36
N ALA A 435 -55.23 41.05 -78.69
CA ALA A 435 -55.40 40.37 -79.96
C ALA A 435 -56.83 39.83 -80.14
N VAL A 436 -57.41 39.23 -79.10
CA VAL A 436 -58.82 38.78 -79.08
C VAL A 436 -59.77 39.97 -79.21
N ALA A 437 -59.53 41.08 -78.50
CA ALA A 437 -60.34 42.29 -78.60
C ALA A 437 -60.18 43.02 -79.95
N ALA A 438 -59.08 42.83 -80.67
CA ALA A 438 -58.89 43.31 -82.03
C ALA A 438 -59.65 42.45 -83.05
N GLU A 439 -59.64 41.12 -82.93
CA GLU A 439 -60.45 40.23 -83.75
C GLU A 439 -61.96 40.44 -83.55
N LEU A 440 -62.39 40.74 -82.33
CA LEU A 440 -63.81 41.03 -82.04
C LEU A 440 -64.28 42.38 -82.60
N ARG A 441 -63.36 43.31 -82.93
CA ARG A 441 -63.69 44.60 -83.56
C ARG A 441 -63.61 44.58 -85.09
N SER A 442 -63.05 43.53 -85.69
CA SER A 442 -62.93 43.37 -87.15
C SER A 442 -64.03 42.48 -87.76
N ARG A 443 -64.99 42.03 -86.94
CA ARG A 443 -66.27 41.44 -87.34
C ARG A 443 -67.38 42.44 -87.11
#